data_AF-A0A0S8B125-F1
#
_entry.id   AF-A0A0S8B125-F1
#
_cell.length_a   1.000
_cell.length_b   1.000
_cell.length_c   1.000
_cell.angle_alpha   90.00
_cell.angle_beta   90.00
_cell.angle_gamma   90.00
#
_symmetry.space_group_name_H-M   'P 1'
#
loop_
_entity.id
_entity.type
_entity.pdbx_description
1 polymer ?
#
loop_
_entity_poly.entity_id
_entity_poly.type
_entity_poly.pdbx_seq_one_letter_code
_entity_poly.pdbx_strand_id
1 'polypeptide(L)'
;HPPFDDERVRQAIGFALDRQRIVDNFYPAGSVVASHFTPCAIPGGCEGPAWPDQDLDRARELLAEAGYPDGFDTTIAYRDVVRSYLPEPGVVAQDIQAQLKEVGINAEIEVMESGAFLDAADRGELTGFHMLGWGADYPDQTNFLDFHFGAGASDQFGGGHPDIHQVLAEAASLTDQAERNQLYAQANELLIQHVPMVPIAHGGSGTAFKVGVEGAHASPLGNEYFAVMELPGQDTLVWMQNAEPISAYCADETDGETFRLCEQVSESLLAYEVGGTAVEPALAESYEVNDDLTEWVFSLRPGVKFHDGSDLDAADVIASYEAQWDAASPLHTGRDGNFTYFSAFFGAFKNAE
;
A
#
# COMPACT_ATOMS: atom_id res chain seq x y z
N HIS A 1 -20.05 -3.38 7.45
CA HIS A 1 -21.18 -2.59 8.01
C HIS A 1 -22.36 -2.63 7.06
N PRO A 2 -23.62 -2.78 7.50
CA PRO A 2 -24.78 -2.60 6.62
C PRO A 2 -24.82 -1.19 6.01
N PRO A 3 -25.19 -1.03 4.72
CA PRO A 3 -25.65 -2.07 3.79
C PRO A 3 -24.53 -2.80 3.03
N PHE A 4 -23.26 -2.43 3.27
CA PHE A 4 -22.09 -2.98 2.57
C PHE A 4 -21.74 -4.42 2.96
N ASP A 5 -22.42 -5.01 3.94
CA ASP A 5 -22.34 -6.44 4.24
C ASP A 5 -23.01 -7.31 3.17
N ASP A 6 -23.94 -6.75 2.37
CA ASP A 6 -24.52 -7.41 1.21
C ASP A 6 -23.60 -7.28 -0.02
N GLU A 7 -23.13 -8.41 -0.54
CA GLU A 7 -22.27 -8.47 -1.73
C GLU A 7 -22.90 -7.79 -2.95
N ARG A 8 -24.22 -7.87 -3.12
CA ARG A 8 -24.92 -7.28 -4.26
C ARG A 8 -24.87 -5.75 -4.22
N VAL A 9 -24.87 -5.16 -3.02
CA VAL A 9 -24.70 -3.71 -2.84
C VAL A 9 -23.30 -3.31 -3.31
N ARG A 10 -22.26 -4.05 -2.91
CA ARG A 10 -20.87 -3.78 -3.33
C ARG A 10 -20.68 -3.95 -4.83
N GLN A 11 -21.22 -5.02 -5.42
CA GLN A 11 -21.23 -5.23 -6.87
C GLN A 11 -21.94 -4.08 -7.60
N ALA A 12 -23.09 -3.63 -7.11
CA ALA A 12 -23.80 -2.50 -7.71
C ALA A 12 -22.95 -1.23 -7.73
N ILE A 13 -22.23 -0.95 -6.64
CA ILE A 13 -21.30 0.18 -6.55
C ILE A 13 -20.16 0.03 -7.55
N GLY A 14 -19.59 -1.18 -7.70
CA GLY A 14 -18.57 -1.47 -8.71
C GLY A 14 -19.02 -1.13 -10.14
N PHE A 15 -20.28 -1.40 -10.49
CA PHE A 15 -20.86 -1.04 -11.79
C PHE A 15 -21.32 0.43 -11.89
N ALA A 16 -21.51 1.13 -10.77
CA ALA A 16 -22.02 2.49 -10.77
C ALA A 16 -20.98 3.52 -11.24
N LEU A 17 -19.68 3.20 -11.17
CA LEU A 17 -18.60 4.16 -11.37
C LEU A 17 -18.02 4.12 -12.80
N ASP A 18 -18.11 5.24 -13.52
CA ASP A 18 -17.31 5.60 -14.67
C ASP A 18 -15.89 5.98 -14.22
N ARG A 19 -15.05 4.95 -14.15
CA ARG A 19 -13.65 5.07 -13.73
C ARG A 19 -12.79 5.75 -14.78
N GLN A 20 -13.13 5.60 -16.06
CA GLN A 20 -12.42 6.27 -17.16
C GLN A 20 -12.58 7.78 -17.06
N ARG A 21 -13.79 8.27 -16.81
CA ARG A 21 -14.05 9.70 -16.58
C ARG A 21 -13.24 10.27 -15.43
N ILE A 22 -13.09 9.53 -14.33
CA ILE A 22 -12.30 9.96 -13.17
C ILE A 22 -10.83 10.13 -13.57
N VAL A 23 -10.26 9.14 -14.26
CA VAL A 23 -8.86 9.18 -14.72
C VAL A 23 -8.64 10.30 -15.74
N ASP A 24 -9.50 10.41 -16.74
CA ASP A 24 -9.35 11.41 -17.81
C ASP A 24 -9.39 12.85 -17.30
N ASN A 25 -10.18 13.11 -16.25
CA ASN A 25 -10.43 14.47 -15.76
C ASN A 25 -9.49 14.89 -14.63
N PHE A 26 -9.08 13.96 -13.76
CA PHE A 26 -8.44 14.31 -12.48
C PHE A 26 -7.06 13.67 -12.27
N TYR A 27 -6.60 12.83 -13.20
CA TYR A 27 -5.29 12.21 -13.10
C TYR A 27 -4.31 12.77 -14.14
N PRO A 28 -3.00 12.88 -13.82
CA PRO A 28 -2.01 13.39 -14.75
C PRO A 28 -1.76 12.42 -15.91
N ALA A 29 -1.16 12.92 -16.98
CA ALA A 29 -0.70 12.09 -18.09
C ALA A 29 0.23 10.96 -17.60
N GLY A 30 0.06 9.77 -18.18
CA GLY A 30 0.75 8.54 -17.73
C GLY A 30 -0.06 7.71 -16.74
N SER A 31 -1.16 8.23 -16.21
CA SER A 31 -2.13 7.47 -15.43
C SER A 31 -3.00 6.59 -16.33
N VAL A 32 -3.47 5.46 -15.78
CA VAL A 32 -4.38 4.54 -16.48
C VAL A 32 -5.52 4.12 -15.56
N VAL A 33 -6.67 3.81 -16.13
CA VAL A 33 -7.75 3.13 -15.41
C VAL A 33 -7.24 1.79 -14.91
N ALA A 34 -7.46 1.52 -13.63
CA ALA A 34 -7.01 0.28 -13.02
C ALA A 34 -7.84 -0.90 -13.56
N SER A 35 -7.17 -1.83 -14.24
CA SER A 35 -7.80 -3.08 -14.68
C SER A 35 -7.82 -4.13 -13.58
N HIS A 36 -6.93 -4.02 -12.60
CA HIS A 36 -6.75 -4.93 -11.47
C HIS A 36 -6.44 -4.08 -10.22
N PHE A 37 -6.51 -4.68 -9.02
CA PHE A 37 -6.01 -4.02 -7.82
C PHE A 37 -4.49 -3.76 -7.93
N THR A 38 -3.75 -4.79 -8.34
CA THR A 38 -2.30 -4.72 -8.52
C THR A 38 -1.95 -4.10 -9.89
N PRO A 39 -1.02 -3.13 -9.98
CA PRO A 39 -0.56 -2.60 -11.26
C PRO A 39 0.13 -3.64 -12.14
N CYS A 40 -0.04 -3.57 -13.46
CA CYS A 40 0.60 -4.52 -14.41
C CYS A 40 2.14 -4.44 -14.43
N ALA A 41 2.73 -3.40 -13.83
CA ALA A 41 4.18 -3.26 -13.67
C ALA A 41 4.75 -4.23 -12.62
N ILE A 42 3.91 -4.72 -11.69
CA ILE A 42 4.28 -5.77 -10.74
C ILE A 42 4.29 -7.11 -11.49
N PRO A 43 5.30 -7.98 -11.29
CA PRO A 43 5.27 -9.34 -11.82
C PRO A 43 3.96 -10.06 -11.48
N GLY A 44 3.25 -10.57 -12.50
CA GLY A 44 1.93 -11.17 -12.33
C GLY A 44 0.78 -10.18 -12.04
N GLY A 45 1.04 -8.86 -12.13
CA GLY A 45 0.16 -7.73 -11.78
C GLY A 45 -1.28 -7.84 -12.24
N CYS A 46 -1.43 -8.14 -13.53
CA CYS A 46 -2.69 -8.08 -14.26
C CYS A 46 -3.07 -9.46 -14.82
N GLU A 47 -2.89 -10.49 -14.00
CA GLU A 47 -3.32 -11.84 -14.31
C GLU A 47 -4.83 -12.00 -14.04
N GLY A 48 -5.52 -12.74 -14.91
CA GLY A 48 -6.97 -12.92 -14.83
C GLY A 48 -7.77 -11.85 -15.59
N PRO A 49 -9.10 -11.78 -15.37
CA PRO A 49 -9.96 -10.84 -16.07
C PRO A 49 -9.81 -9.42 -15.53
N ALA A 50 -9.91 -8.43 -16.42
CA ALA A 50 -9.97 -7.03 -16.01
C ALA A 50 -11.29 -6.70 -15.31
N TRP A 51 -11.24 -5.72 -14.41
CA TRP A 51 -12.39 -5.19 -13.70
C TRP A 51 -13.45 -4.63 -14.67
N PRO A 52 -14.75 -4.92 -14.46
CA PRO A 52 -15.80 -4.52 -15.38
C PRO A 52 -15.95 -3.00 -15.55
N ASP A 53 -16.39 -2.59 -16.73
CA ASP A 53 -16.77 -1.21 -17.04
C ASP A 53 -18.09 -0.82 -16.36
N GLN A 54 -18.42 0.47 -16.40
CA GLN A 54 -19.67 1.00 -15.84
C GLN A 54 -20.90 0.38 -16.50
N ASP A 55 -21.87 -0.01 -15.70
CA ASP A 55 -23.20 -0.45 -16.12
C ASP A 55 -24.26 0.01 -15.12
N LEU A 56 -24.84 1.19 -15.37
CA LEU A 56 -25.84 1.78 -14.48
C LEU A 56 -27.14 0.98 -14.39
N ASP A 57 -27.51 0.24 -15.44
CA ASP A 57 -28.72 -0.58 -15.43
C ASP A 57 -28.51 -1.80 -14.53
N ARG A 58 -27.34 -2.45 -14.65
CA ARG A 58 -26.96 -3.55 -13.75
C ARG A 58 -26.82 -3.10 -12.30
N ALA A 59 -26.24 -1.91 -12.06
CA ALA A 59 -26.13 -1.34 -10.73
C ALA A 59 -27.51 -1.15 -10.06
N ARG A 60 -28.48 -0.57 -10.78
CA ARG A 60 -29.85 -0.38 -10.26
C ARG A 60 -30.59 -1.69 -10.03
N GLU A 61 -30.41 -2.68 -10.90
CA GLU A 61 -30.98 -4.02 -10.74
C GLU A 61 -30.48 -4.68 -9.45
N LEU A 62 -29.17 -4.69 -9.23
CA LEU A 62 -28.55 -5.25 -8.03
C LEU A 62 -28.97 -4.53 -6.74
N LEU A 63 -29.06 -3.20 -6.75
CA LEU A 63 -29.57 -2.43 -5.61
C LEU A 63 -31.03 -2.81 -5.30
N ALA A 64 -31.89 -2.94 -6.31
CA ALA A 64 -33.27 -3.36 -6.12
C ALA A 64 -33.38 -4.80 -5.56
N GLU A 65 -32.58 -5.73 -6.07
CA GLU A 65 -32.49 -7.11 -5.55
C GLU A 65 -32.00 -7.16 -4.10
N ALA A 66 -31.08 -6.25 -3.74
CA ALA A 66 -30.57 -6.08 -2.38
C ALA A 66 -31.54 -5.38 -1.42
N GLY A 67 -32.69 -4.90 -1.92
CA GLY A 67 -33.70 -4.21 -1.11
C GLY A 67 -33.50 -2.70 -0.98
N TYR A 68 -32.64 -2.11 -1.82
CA TYR A 68 -32.38 -0.67 -1.89
C TYR A 68 -32.77 -0.06 -3.26
N PRO A 69 -33.99 -0.26 -3.76
CA PRO A 69 -34.41 0.24 -5.09
C PRO A 69 -34.37 1.77 -5.19
N ASP A 70 -34.48 2.48 -4.07
CA ASP A 70 -34.40 3.94 -3.96
C ASP A 70 -33.03 4.41 -3.41
N GLY A 71 -32.06 3.51 -3.28
CA GLY A 71 -30.74 3.77 -2.70
C GLY A 71 -30.74 3.89 -1.18
N PHE A 72 -29.71 4.57 -0.66
CA PHE A 72 -29.47 4.77 0.78
C PHE A 72 -28.50 5.95 1.02
N ASP A 73 -28.41 6.40 2.26
CA ASP A 73 -27.48 7.44 2.67
C ASP A 73 -26.18 6.81 3.22
N THR A 74 -25.04 7.45 2.98
CA THR A 74 -23.72 6.99 3.44
C THR A 74 -22.71 8.14 3.50
N THR A 75 -21.43 7.85 3.72
CA THR A 75 -20.33 8.83 3.73
C THR A 75 -19.22 8.43 2.74
N ILE A 76 -18.40 9.39 2.34
CA ILE A 76 -17.11 9.20 1.66
C ILE A 76 -16.04 9.90 2.51
N ALA A 77 -15.27 9.11 3.25
CA ALA A 77 -14.14 9.59 4.03
C ALA A 77 -12.86 9.65 3.18
N TYR A 78 -12.05 10.69 3.34
CA TYR A 78 -10.70 10.74 2.77
C TYR A 78 -9.77 11.65 3.58
N ARG A 79 -8.45 11.52 3.35
CA ARG A 79 -7.44 12.48 3.82
C ARG A 79 -7.00 13.42 2.70
N ASP A 80 -6.94 14.72 2.96
CA ASP A 80 -6.63 15.73 1.95
C ASP A 80 -5.12 15.83 1.68
N VAL A 81 -4.56 14.77 1.11
CA VAL A 81 -3.14 14.65 0.83
C VAL A 81 -2.93 14.11 -0.58
N VAL A 82 -2.10 14.81 -1.36
CA VAL A 82 -1.78 14.43 -2.75
C VAL A 82 -1.01 13.11 -2.76
N ARG A 83 -1.46 12.16 -3.56
CA ARG A 83 -0.80 10.86 -3.76
C ARG A 83 -0.80 10.52 -5.24
N SER A 84 0.17 9.76 -5.72
CA SER A 84 0.18 9.30 -7.11
C SER A 84 -1.10 8.53 -7.46
N TYR A 85 -1.56 7.66 -6.54
CA TYR A 85 -2.81 6.91 -6.69
C TYR A 85 -4.08 7.76 -6.55
N LEU A 86 -4.01 8.97 -5.98
CA LEU A 86 -5.14 9.87 -5.77
C LEU A 86 -4.66 11.33 -5.65
N PRO A 87 -4.42 12.04 -6.77
CA PRO A 87 -3.77 13.34 -6.77
C PRO A 87 -4.69 14.49 -6.35
N GLU A 88 -5.99 14.40 -6.65
CA GLU A 88 -7.00 15.42 -6.34
C GLU A 88 -8.16 14.83 -5.50
N PRO A 89 -7.91 14.41 -4.25
CA PRO A 89 -8.87 13.63 -3.48
C PRO A 89 -10.22 14.34 -3.32
N GLY A 90 -10.26 15.63 -2.99
CA GLY A 90 -11.52 16.34 -2.81
C GLY A 90 -12.38 16.42 -4.07
N VAL A 91 -11.77 16.57 -5.25
CA VAL A 91 -12.51 16.66 -6.53
C VAL A 91 -12.98 15.27 -6.97
N VAL A 92 -12.13 14.25 -6.80
CA VAL A 92 -12.52 12.86 -7.06
C VAL A 92 -13.65 12.41 -6.14
N ALA A 93 -13.65 12.80 -4.85
CA ALA A 93 -14.76 12.54 -3.93
C ALA A 93 -16.10 13.12 -4.44
N GLN A 94 -16.07 14.37 -4.93
CA GLN A 94 -17.24 15.05 -5.48
C GLN A 94 -17.74 14.37 -6.75
N ASP A 95 -16.83 13.91 -7.60
CA ASP A 95 -17.18 13.18 -8.81
C ASP A 95 -17.84 11.83 -8.47
N ILE A 96 -17.23 11.04 -7.59
CA ILE A 96 -17.80 9.77 -7.10
C ILE A 96 -19.15 10.00 -6.43
N GLN A 97 -19.30 11.01 -5.57
CA GLN A 97 -20.58 11.39 -4.96
C GLN A 97 -21.64 11.66 -6.03
N ALA A 98 -21.30 12.39 -7.10
CA ALA A 98 -22.23 12.69 -8.18
C ALA A 98 -22.64 11.43 -8.96
N GLN A 99 -21.71 10.51 -9.21
CA GLN A 99 -22.01 9.23 -9.89
C GLN A 99 -22.89 8.31 -9.04
N LEU A 100 -22.58 8.15 -7.76
CA LEU A 100 -23.37 7.36 -6.81
C LEU A 100 -24.82 7.85 -6.72
N LYS A 101 -25.03 9.16 -6.82
CA LYS A 101 -26.37 9.76 -6.85
C LYS A 101 -27.21 9.33 -8.06
N GLU A 102 -26.59 8.95 -9.18
CA GLU A 102 -27.31 8.46 -10.38
C GLU A 102 -28.00 7.10 -10.17
N VAL A 103 -27.59 6.37 -9.13
CA VAL A 103 -28.19 5.11 -8.68
C VAL A 103 -28.90 5.24 -7.32
N GLY A 104 -29.09 6.47 -6.83
CA GLY A 104 -29.84 6.76 -5.61
C GLY A 104 -29.03 6.74 -4.30
N ILE A 105 -27.72 6.52 -4.35
CA ILE A 105 -26.86 6.53 -3.17
C ILE A 105 -26.48 7.98 -2.86
N ASN A 106 -26.90 8.51 -1.71
CA ASN A 106 -26.56 9.86 -1.27
C ASN A 106 -25.39 9.80 -0.28
N ALA A 107 -24.20 10.20 -0.71
CA ALA A 107 -23.03 10.18 0.16
C ALA A 107 -22.67 11.58 0.67
N GLU A 108 -22.37 11.72 1.97
CA GLU A 108 -21.76 12.93 2.55
C GLU A 108 -20.24 12.82 2.51
N ILE A 109 -19.54 13.88 2.11
CA ILE A 109 -18.07 13.87 2.03
C ILE A 109 -17.48 14.31 3.38
N GLU A 110 -16.59 13.47 3.93
CA GLU A 110 -15.93 13.69 5.20
C GLU A 110 -14.40 13.75 5.00
N VAL A 111 -13.80 14.86 5.41
CA VAL A 111 -12.34 15.04 5.35
C VAL A 111 -11.76 14.79 6.74
N MET A 112 -10.76 13.93 6.82
CA MET A 112 -10.08 13.55 8.06
C MET A 112 -8.61 13.97 8.05
N GLU A 113 -8.04 14.14 9.24
CA GLU A 113 -6.60 14.25 9.43
C GLU A 113 -5.93 12.92 9.01
N SER A 114 -4.74 12.98 8.43
CA SER A 114 -4.07 11.84 7.78
C SER A 114 -3.82 10.66 8.72
N GLY A 115 -3.22 10.89 9.88
CA GLY A 115 -2.95 9.81 10.85
C GLY A 115 -4.24 9.21 11.38
N ALA A 116 -5.19 10.05 11.80
CA ALA A 116 -6.49 9.60 12.29
C ALA A 116 -7.29 8.83 11.23
N PHE A 117 -7.17 9.20 9.95
CA PHE A 117 -7.80 8.49 8.84
C PHE A 117 -7.22 7.09 8.65
N LEU A 118 -5.88 6.97 8.64
CA LEU A 118 -5.21 5.68 8.48
C LEU A 118 -5.53 4.75 9.64
N ASP A 119 -5.42 5.23 10.88
CA ASP A 119 -5.74 4.44 12.08
C ASP A 119 -7.21 3.98 12.09
N ALA A 120 -8.14 4.81 11.61
CA ALA A 120 -9.56 4.45 11.50
C ALA A 120 -9.84 3.48 10.34
N ALA A 121 -9.13 3.62 9.22
CA ALA A 121 -9.21 2.70 8.09
C ALA A 121 -8.73 1.32 8.52
N ASP A 122 -7.51 1.20 9.06
CA ASP A 122 -6.92 -0.08 9.48
C ASP A 122 -7.76 -0.83 10.53
N ARG A 123 -8.48 -0.10 11.40
CA ARG A 123 -9.38 -0.69 12.40
C ARG A 123 -10.80 -0.94 11.92
N GLY A 124 -11.10 -0.70 10.64
CA GLY A 124 -12.43 -0.89 10.05
C GLY A 124 -13.51 0.03 10.65
N GLU A 125 -13.11 1.17 11.20
CA GLU A 125 -14.00 2.13 11.87
C GLU A 125 -14.73 3.05 10.87
N LEU A 126 -14.24 3.14 9.63
CA LEU A 126 -14.88 3.88 8.54
C LEU A 126 -16.09 3.08 8.01
N THR A 127 -17.30 3.53 8.38
CA THR A 127 -18.54 2.77 8.10
C THR A 127 -19.13 3.00 6.72
N GLY A 128 -18.75 4.09 6.05
CA GLY A 128 -19.10 4.42 4.67
C GLY A 128 -18.01 4.03 3.67
N PHE A 129 -17.99 4.73 2.54
CA PHE A 129 -16.85 4.68 1.63
C PHE A 129 -15.64 5.36 2.26
N HIS A 130 -14.45 4.87 1.93
CA HIS A 130 -13.22 5.62 2.16
C HIS A 130 -12.36 5.57 0.90
N MET A 131 -11.69 6.68 0.60
CA MET A 131 -10.78 6.76 -0.54
C MET A 131 -9.34 6.65 -0.09
N LEU A 132 -8.70 5.58 -0.52
CA LEU A 132 -7.31 5.30 -0.23
C LEU A 132 -6.68 4.61 -1.45
N GLY A 133 -5.39 4.40 -1.40
CA GLY A 133 -4.64 3.64 -2.39
C GLY A 133 -3.30 3.24 -1.83
N TRP A 134 -2.57 2.48 -2.66
CA TRP A 134 -1.31 1.87 -2.27
C TRP A 134 -0.21 2.22 -3.27
N GLY A 135 0.97 2.54 -2.76
CA GLY A 135 2.21 2.56 -3.54
C GLY A 135 2.99 1.29 -3.22
N ALA A 136 3.66 0.70 -4.20
CA ALA A 136 4.42 -0.52 -3.94
C ALA A 136 5.60 -0.23 -2.99
N ASP A 137 5.74 -1.00 -1.91
CA ASP A 137 6.93 -1.04 -1.05
C ASP A 137 7.99 -2.01 -1.61
N TYR A 138 7.54 -3.04 -2.32
CA TYR A 138 8.39 -4.01 -3.00
C TYR A 138 7.64 -4.64 -4.20
N PRO A 139 8.34 -5.06 -5.27
CA PRO A 139 7.72 -5.41 -6.55
C PRO A 139 7.17 -6.85 -6.59
N ASP A 140 6.27 -7.20 -5.67
CA ASP A 140 5.64 -8.53 -5.61
C ASP A 140 4.15 -8.43 -5.30
N GLN A 141 3.37 -9.41 -5.75
CA GLN A 141 1.92 -9.49 -5.50
C GLN A 141 1.56 -9.47 -4.02
N THR A 142 2.40 -10.05 -3.17
CA THR A 142 2.15 -10.08 -1.72
C THR A 142 2.09 -8.68 -1.11
N ASN A 143 2.76 -7.69 -1.69
CA ASN A 143 2.68 -6.31 -1.22
C ASN A 143 1.32 -5.66 -1.48
N PHE A 144 0.54 -6.20 -2.41
CA PHE A 144 -0.77 -5.69 -2.78
C PHE A 144 -1.88 -6.60 -2.28
N LEU A 145 -1.89 -7.87 -2.70
CA LEU A 145 -3.01 -8.76 -2.46
C LEU A 145 -2.97 -9.34 -1.05
N ASP A 146 -1.88 -9.97 -0.66
CA ASP A 146 -1.75 -10.60 0.65
C ASP A 146 -1.83 -9.57 1.78
N PHE A 147 -1.16 -8.43 1.63
CA PHE A 147 -1.18 -7.36 2.64
C PHE A 147 -2.59 -6.80 2.91
N HIS A 148 -3.41 -6.63 1.87
CA HIS A 148 -4.74 -6.01 2.00
C HIS A 148 -5.91 -6.99 2.10
N PHE A 149 -5.75 -8.24 1.64
CA PHE A 149 -6.84 -9.21 1.56
C PHE A 149 -6.47 -10.60 2.10
N GLY A 150 -5.26 -10.79 2.63
CA GLY A 150 -4.87 -12.03 3.29
C GLY A 150 -5.51 -12.19 4.67
N ALA A 151 -5.39 -13.39 5.26
CA ALA A 151 -5.99 -13.71 6.56
C ALA A 151 -5.49 -12.86 7.75
N GLY A 152 -4.33 -12.21 7.59
CA GLY A 152 -3.74 -11.30 8.58
C GLY A 152 -3.83 -9.83 8.19
N ALA A 153 -4.57 -9.49 7.13
CA ALA A 153 -4.79 -8.10 6.72
C ALA A 153 -5.57 -7.33 7.80
N SER A 154 -5.43 -6.00 7.78
CA SER A 154 -6.18 -5.12 8.67
C SER A 154 -7.68 -5.16 8.38
N ASP A 155 -8.50 -4.61 9.28
CA ASP A 155 -9.96 -4.56 9.12
C ASP A 155 -10.42 -3.49 8.11
N GLN A 156 -9.49 -2.93 7.30
CA GLN A 156 -9.75 -1.89 6.30
C GLN A 156 -10.92 -2.23 5.37
N PHE A 157 -11.01 -3.49 4.94
CA PHE A 157 -12.10 -3.97 4.08
C PHE A 157 -13.10 -4.87 4.84
N GLY A 158 -13.14 -4.75 6.18
CA GLY A 158 -13.87 -5.63 7.08
C GLY A 158 -13.12 -6.95 7.34
N GLY A 159 -13.81 -7.95 7.90
CA GLY A 159 -13.20 -9.23 8.31
C GLY A 159 -12.74 -10.16 7.18
N GLY A 160 -12.62 -9.65 5.95
CA GLY A 160 -12.12 -10.38 4.79
C GLY A 160 -13.03 -11.51 4.28
N HIS A 161 -12.47 -12.32 3.37
CA HIS A 161 -13.16 -13.35 2.61
C HIS A 161 -12.39 -14.67 2.69
N PRO A 162 -12.95 -15.75 3.30
CA PRO A 162 -12.19 -16.98 3.53
C PRO A 162 -11.63 -17.67 2.28
N ASP A 163 -12.30 -17.54 1.15
CA ASP A 163 -11.85 -18.05 -0.15
C ASP A 163 -10.68 -17.22 -0.73
N ILE A 164 -10.72 -15.90 -0.60
CA ILE A 164 -9.57 -15.03 -0.91
C ILE A 164 -8.40 -15.37 0.01
N HIS A 165 -8.63 -15.52 1.32
CA HIS A 165 -7.59 -15.85 2.28
C HIS A 165 -6.88 -17.16 1.92
N GLN A 166 -7.66 -18.18 1.54
CA GLN A 166 -7.13 -19.49 1.19
C GLN A 166 -6.25 -19.43 -0.06
N VAL A 167 -6.72 -18.78 -1.14
CA VAL A 167 -5.97 -18.75 -2.40
C VAL A 167 -4.69 -17.92 -2.28
N LEU A 168 -4.71 -16.81 -1.52
CA LEU A 168 -3.53 -15.99 -1.28
C LEU A 168 -2.50 -16.73 -0.43
N ALA A 169 -2.93 -17.39 0.64
CA ALA A 169 -2.02 -18.20 1.47
C ALA A 169 -1.36 -19.34 0.68
N GLU A 170 -2.09 -19.96 -0.25
CA GLU A 170 -1.50 -20.95 -1.17
C GLU A 170 -0.48 -20.30 -2.11
N ALA A 171 -0.83 -19.16 -2.73
CA ALA A 171 0.05 -18.44 -3.65
C ALA A 171 1.36 -17.98 -2.98
N ALA A 172 1.30 -17.46 -1.76
CA ALA A 172 2.47 -17.00 -1.01
C ALA A 172 3.39 -18.16 -0.56
N SER A 173 2.89 -19.40 -0.52
CA SER A 173 3.68 -20.58 -0.14
C SER A 173 4.53 -21.16 -1.28
N LEU A 174 4.32 -20.71 -2.51
CA LEU A 174 4.99 -21.22 -3.71
C LEU A 174 6.17 -20.34 -4.11
N THR A 175 7.19 -20.96 -4.71
CA THR A 175 8.38 -20.27 -5.23
C THR A 175 8.38 -20.17 -6.76
N ASP A 176 7.60 -21.00 -7.46
CA ASP A 176 7.46 -20.92 -8.92
C ASP A 176 6.47 -19.82 -9.33
N GLN A 177 6.96 -18.83 -10.07
CA GLN A 177 6.16 -17.66 -10.44
C GLN A 177 4.95 -18.01 -11.33
N ALA A 178 5.04 -19.04 -12.18
CA ALA A 178 3.94 -19.39 -13.07
C ALA A 178 2.81 -20.09 -12.30
N GLU A 179 3.14 -20.89 -11.28
CA GLU A 179 2.15 -21.46 -10.37
C GLU A 179 1.51 -20.38 -9.48
N ARG A 180 2.32 -19.44 -8.94
CA ARG A 180 1.81 -18.27 -8.20
C ARG A 180 0.82 -17.45 -9.01
N ASN A 181 1.14 -17.13 -10.27
CA ASN A 181 0.29 -16.30 -11.12
C ASN A 181 -1.10 -16.91 -11.37
N GLN A 182 -1.22 -18.24 -11.42
CA GLN A 182 -2.52 -18.90 -11.58
C GLN A 182 -3.43 -18.65 -10.36
N LEU A 183 -2.85 -18.71 -9.16
CA LEU A 183 -3.57 -18.45 -7.90
C LEU A 183 -3.90 -16.97 -7.75
N TYR A 184 -3.01 -16.07 -8.14
CA TYR A 184 -3.30 -14.62 -8.13
C TYR A 184 -4.39 -14.23 -9.16
N ALA A 185 -4.45 -14.89 -10.31
CA ALA A 185 -5.56 -14.72 -11.25
C ALA A 185 -6.91 -15.14 -10.62
N GLN A 186 -6.92 -16.25 -9.88
CA GLN A 186 -8.11 -16.70 -9.14
C GLN A 186 -8.47 -15.73 -8.02
N ALA A 187 -7.49 -15.18 -7.30
CA ALA A 187 -7.73 -14.16 -6.28
C ALA A 187 -8.36 -12.90 -6.90
N ASN A 188 -7.89 -12.47 -8.07
CA ASN A 188 -8.46 -11.34 -8.79
C ASN A 188 -9.93 -11.59 -9.22
N GLU A 189 -10.28 -12.80 -9.67
CA GLU A 189 -11.69 -13.16 -9.94
C GLU A 189 -12.57 -13.04 -8.69
N LEU A 190 -12.07 -13.49 -7.53
CA LEU A 190 -12.77 -13.35 -6.25
C LEU A 190 -12.90 -11.89 -5.81
N LEU A 191 -11.89 -11.05 -6.05
CA LEU A 191 -11.98 -9.60 -5.77
C LEU A 191 -13.06 -8.94 -6.64
N ILE A 192 -13.16 -9.30 -7.93
CA ILE A 192 -14.23 -8.83 -8.83
C ILE A 192 -15.60 -9.30 -8.34
N GLN A 193 -15.70 -10.53 -7.82
CA GLN A 193 -16.96 -11.05 -7.29
C GLN A 193 -17.36 -10.35 -6.00
N HIS A 194 -16.49 -10.33 -5.01
CA HIS A 194 -16.80 -9.86 -3.66
C HIS A 194 -16.79 -8.35 -3.54
N VAL A 195 -16.06 -7.65 -4.42
CA VAL A 195 -15.92 -6.19 -4.46
C VAL A 195 -15.62 -5.60 -3.06
N PRO A 196 -14.54 -6.01 -2.38
CA PRO A 196 -14.14 -5.38 -1.12
C PRO A 196 -13.72 -3.91 -1.33
N MET A 197 -13.25 -3.60 -2.54
CA MET A 197 -12.92 -2.26 -3.02
C MET A 197 -13.25 -2.14 -4.52
N VAL A 198 -13.21 -0.92 -5.05
CA VAL A 198 -13.30 -0.65 -6.49
C VAL A 198 -11.99 -0.02 -6.96
N PRO A 199 -11.20 -0.65 -7.85
CA PRO A 199 -9.94 -0.09 -8.31
C PRO A 199 -10.22 1.02 -9.32
N ILE A 200 -9.80 2.24 -9.02
CA ILE A 200 -10.06 3.42 -9.86
C ILE A 200 -8.93 3.64 -10.87
N ALA A 201 -7.69 3.80 -10.38
CA ALA A 201 -6.57 4.23 -11.21
C ALA A 201 -5.24 3.64 -10.74
N HIS A 202 -4.33 3.45 -11.69
CA HIS A 202 -2.89 3.43 -11.42
C HIS A 202 -2.35 4.78 -11.90
N GLY A 203 -2.08 5.67 -10.95
CA GLY A 203 -1.71 7.04 -11.24
C GLY A 203 -0.25 7.17 -11.66
N GLY A 204 -0.02 7.97 -12.70
CA GLY A 204 1.32 8.38 -13.10
C GLY A 204 1.95 9.20 -11.99
N SER A 205 3.18 8.86 -11.63
CA SER A 205 4.01 9.63 -10.70
C SER A 205 5.20 10.22 -11.43
N GLY A 206 5.70 11.36 -10.94
CA GLY A 206 6.89 12.00 -11.47
C GLY A 206 7.58 12.83 -10.41
N THR A 207 8.91 12.82 -10.43
CA THR A 207 9.75 13.67 -9.59
C THR A 207 10.35 14.79 -10.43
N ALA A 208 10.47 15.97 -9.83
CA ALA A 208 11.01 17.15 -10.48
C ALA A 208 12.29 17.60 -9.78
N PHE A 209 13.36 17.75 -10.55
CA PHE A 209 14.67 18.17 -10.04
C PHE A 209 15.06 19.53 -10.59
N LYS A 210 15.77 20.30 -9.76
CA LYS A 210 16.40 21.55 -10.21
C LYS A 210 17.48 21.23 -11.23
N VAL A 211 17.58 22.06 -12.29
CA VAL A 211 18.66 21.96 -13.26
C VAL A 211 20.02 22.02 -12.54
N GLY A 212 20.89 21.05 -12.85
CA GLY A 212 22.23 20.95 -12.30
C GLY A 212 22.37 20.01 -11.10
N VAL A 213 21.28 19.39 -10.62
CA VAL A 213 21.40 18.27 -9.67
C VAL A 213 21.99 17.08 -10.43
N GLU A 214 23.17 16.63 -9.99
CA GLU A 214 23.84 15.42 -10.46
C GLU A 214 23.32 14.22 -9.65
N GLY A 215 23.26 13.04 -10.25
CA GLY A 215 22.74 11.81 -9.60
C GLY A 215 21.21 11.77 -9.40
N ALA A 216 20.47 12.75 -9.93
CA ALA A 216 19.01 12.77 -9.87
C ALA A 216 18.38 11.55 -10.56
N HIS A 217 17.46 10.89 -9.87
CA HIS A 217 16.74 9.71 -10.35
C HIS A 217 15.35 9.67 -9.70
N ALA A 218 14.40 9.00 -10.35
CA ALA A 218 13.09 8.71 -9.78
C ALA A 218 13.07 7.24 -9.35
N SER A 219 12.47 6.96 -8.19
CA SER A 219 12.25 5.57 -7.79
C SER A 219 10.87 5.07 -8.25
N PRO A 220 10.76 3.82 -8.73
CA PRO A 220 9.46 3.18 -8.96
C PRO A 220 8.67 2.90 -7.67
N LEU A 221 9.32 2.90 -6.51
CA LEU A 221 8.72 2.68 -5.17
C LEU A 221 8.55 3.99 -4.39
N GLY A 222 8.93 5.14 -4.98
CA GLY A 222 8.86 6.45 -4.31
C GLY A 222 9.94 6.67 -3.25
N ASN A 223 11.00 5.85 -3.26
CA ASN A 223 12.18 5.97 -2.40
C ASN A 223 13.41 6.53 -3.10
N GLU A 224 13.43 7.83 -3.36
CA GLU A 224 14.62 8.48 -3.92
C GLU A 224 15.81 8.45 -2.95
N TYR A 225 16.97 7.98 -3.43
CA TYR A 225 18.17 7.89 -2.61
C TYR A 225 18.97 9.20 -2.65
N PHE A 226 18.83 10.06 -1.64
CA PHE A 226 19.40 11.40 -1.69
C PHE A 226 20.93 11.41 -1.52
N ALA A 227 21.51 10.37 -0.93
CA ALA A 227 22.95 10.31 -0.68
C ALA A 227 23.81 10.33 -1.96
N VAL A 228 23.23 9.96 -3.12
CA VAL A 228 23.90 10.03 -4.43
C VAL A 228 23.56 11.30 -5.21
N MET A 229 22.75 12.19 -4.65
CA MET A 229 22.36 13.45 -5.29
C MET A 229 23.25 14.58 -4.80
N GLU A 230 23.79 15.36 -5.74
CA GLU A 230 24.57 16.54 -5.40
C GLU A 230 24.20 17.73 -6.28
N LEU A 231 24.27 18.93 -5.71
CA LEU A 231 24.13 20.18 -6.46
C LEU A 231 25.44 20.96 -6.30
N PRO A 232 26.31 20.99 -7.34
CA PRO A 232 27.66 21.53 -7.21
C PRO A 232 27.70 22.92 -6.56
N GLY A 233 28.49 23.05 -5.50
CA GLY A 233 28.65 24.28 -4.72
C GLY A 233 27.56 24.53 -3.67
N GLN A 234 26.74 23.53 -3.34
CA GLN A 234 25.77 23.59 -2.23
C GLN A 234 25.90 22.36 -1.33
N ASP A 235 25.82 22.60 -0.02
CA ASP A 235 25.87 21.55 1.01
C ASP A 235 24.45 21.25 1.57
N THR A 236 23.40 21.69 0.86
CA THR A 236 22.01 21.53 1.29
C THR A 236 21.16 21.09 0.12
N LEU A 237 20.53 19.92 0.27
CA LEU A 237 19.45 19.46 -0.60
C LEU A 237 18.11 19.89 0.01
N VAL A 238 17.24 20.49 -0.79
CA VAL A 238 15.86 20.82 -0.40
C VAL A 238 14.92 19.94 -1.20
N TRP A 239 14.20 19.05 -0.52
CA TRP A 239 13.19 18.18 -1.11
C TRP A 239 11.79 18.64 -0.70
N MET A 240 10.86 18.65 -1.65
CA MET A 240 9.45 18.88 -1.39
C MET A 240 8.71 17.55 -1.54
N GLN A 241 7.96 17.17 -0.51
CA GLN A 241 7.13 15.97 -0.54
C GLN A 241 5.68 16.30 -0.17
N ASN A 242 4.83 15.29 -0.23
CA ASN A 242 3.39 15.44 -0.30
C ASN A 242 2.73 15.74 1.06
N ALA A 243 3.36 15.34 2.17
CA ALA A 243 2.94 15.67 3.54
C ALA A 243 4.14 15.69 4.51
N GLU A 244 3.89 16.16 5.73
CA GLU A 244 4.82 15.98 6.85
C GLU A 244 4.88 14.48 7.22
N PRO A 245 6.07 13.92 7.52
CA PRO A 245 6.19 12.58 8.09
C PRO A 245 5.36 12.45 9.37
N ILE A 246 4.66 11.32 9.54
CA ILE A 246 3.84 11.08 10.73
C ILE A 246 4.74 10.95 11.97
N SER A 247 5.89 10.29 11.82
CA SER A 247 6.93 10.22 12.84
C SER A 247 8.32 10.12 12.22
N ALA A 248 9.34 9.93 13.06
CA ALA A 248 10.71 9.64 12.65
C ALA A 248 11.13 8.20 12.99
N TYR A 249 10.18 7.34 13.39
CA TYR A 249 10.44 5.95 13.72
C TYR A 249 9.74 5.02 12.73
N CYS A 250 10.50 4.61 11.73
CA CYS A 250 10.05 3.90 10.54
C CYS A 250 9.29 2.61 10.83
N ALA A 251 9.70 1.89 11.88
CA ALA A 251 9.22 0.55 12.13
C ALA A 251 7.75 0.48 12.56
N ASP A 252 7.17 1.60 12.99
CA ASP A 252 5.79 1.68 13.48
C ASP A 252 4.89 2.56 12.59
N GLU A 253 5.33 2.91 11.38
CA GLU A 253 4.52 3.67 10.43
C GLU A 253 4.26 2.86 9.16
N THR A 254 3.28 3.31 8.38
CA THR A 254 2.86 2.70 7.10
C THR A 254 2.81 3.70 5.95
N ASP A 255 3.26 4.94 6.16
CA ASP A 255 3.21 6.00 5.18
C ASP A 255 4.57 6.26 4.48
N GLY A 256 4.51 6.49 3.17
CA GLY A 256 5.72 6.74 2.37
C GLY A 256 6.44 8.06 2.67
N GLU A 257 5.79 9.04 3.30
CA GLU A 257 6.45 10.28 3.72
C GLU A 257 7.41 10.05 4.89
N THR A 258 7.04 9.19 5.85
CA THR A 258 7.94 8.71 6.88
C THR A 258 9.07 7.88 6.29
N PHE A 259 8.78 6.94 5.38
CA PHE A 259 9.82 6.08 4.79
C PHE A 259 10.88 6.84 4.02
N ARG A 260 10.50 7.87 3.27
CA ARG A 260 11.48 8.69 2.55
C ARG A 260 12.48 9.38 3.48
N LEU A 261 12.04 9.84 4.66
CA LEU A 261 12.95 10.38 5.68
C LEU A 261 13.86 9.27 6.21
N CYS A 262 13.27 8.14 6.57
CA CYS A 262 13.93 7.00 7.16
C CYS A 262 15.09 6.47 6.34
N GLU A 263 14.91 6.31 5.03
CA GLU A 263 15.96 5.83 4.12
C GLU A 263 17.18 6.74 4.05
N GLN A 264 17.10 7.97 4.57
CA GLN A 264 18.24 8.89 4.63
C GLN A 264 18.97 8.85 5.98
N VAL A 265 18.35 8.25 7.01
CA VAL A 265 18.86 8.24 8.39
C VAL A 265 19.09 6.84 8.96
N SER A 266 18.61 5.79 8.27
CA SER A 266 18.87 4.39 8.57
C SER A 266 19.40 3.64 7.33
N GLU A 267 20.09 2.52 7.55
CA GLU A 267 20.59 1.64 6.49
C GLU A 267 20.13 0.21 6.82
N SER A 268 19.62 -0.52 5.82
CA SER A 268 19.13 -1.89 5.95
C SER A 268 20.21 -2.92 5.58
N LEU A 269 19.95 -4.21 5.84
CA LEU A 269 20.87 -5.28 5.44
C LEU A 269 21.04 -5.38 3.92
N LEU A 270 19.94 -5.22 3.18
CA LEU A 270 19.87 -5.16 1.73
C LEU A 270 19.15 -3.88 1.30
N ALA A 271 19.45 -3.37 0.11
CA ALA A 271 18.82 -2.18 -0.45
C ALA A 271 18.34 -2.46 -1.89
N TYR A 272 17.60 -1.52 -2.47
CA TYR A 272 17.34 -1.51 -3.90
C TYR A 272 18.39 -0.66 -4.62
N GLU A 273 18.73 -1.06 -5.85
CA GLU A 273 19.57 -0.25 -6.71
C GLU A 273 18.97 1.14 -6.93
N VAL A 274 19.83 2.15 -7.12
CA VAL A 274 19.43 3.54 -7.31
C VAL A 274 18.45 3.68 -8.49
N GLY A 275 17.21 4.07 -8.19
CA GLY A 275 16.16 4.29 -9.20
C GLY A 275 15.57 2.99 -9.79
N GLY A 276 15.83 1.84 -9.18
CA GLY A 276 15.33 0.54 -9.61
C GLY A 276 14.75 -0.29 -8.47
N THR A 277 14.51 -1.57 -8.75
CA THR A 277 13.98 -2.53 -7.77
C THR A 277 14.82 -3.80 -7.68
N ALA A 278 15.99 -3.84 -8.35
CA ALA A 278 16.94 -4.92 -8.14
C ALA A 278 17.52 -4.83 -6.73
N VAL A 279 17.49 -5.93 -6.00
CA VAL A 279 18.04 -6.00 -4.64
C VAL A 279 19.57 -6.07 -4.71
N GLU A 280 20.26 -5.26 -3.91
CA GLU A 280 21.71 -5.23 -3.80
C GLU A 280 22.20 -5.28 -2.33
N PRO A 281 23.46 -5.70 -2.09
CA PRO A 281 24.08 -5.67 -0.76
C PRO A 281 24.11 -4.25 -0.17
N ALA A 282 23.84 -4.12 1.13
CA ALA A 282 23.96 -2.86 1.88
C ALA A 282 24.82 -3.06 3.15
N LEU A 283 24.21 -3.11 4.34
CA LEU A 283 24.92 -3.46 5.57
C LEU A 283 25.38 -4.93 5.60
N ALA A 284 24.70 -5.82 4.87
CA ALA A 284 25.20 -7.16 4.59
C ALA A 284 25.90 -7.18 3.23
N GLU A 285 27.15 -7.66 3.19
CA GLU A 285 27.92 -7.80 1.94
C GLU A 285 27.54 -9.05 1.14
N SER A 286 26.98 -10.06 1.81
CA SER A 286 26.46 -11.28 1.18
C SER A 286 25.45 -11.99 2.10
N TYR A 287 24.69 -12.92 1.53
CA TYR A 287 23.83 -13.83 2.27
C TYR A 287 23.83 -15.23 1.67
N GLU A 288 23.55 -16.22 2.50
CA GLU A 288 23.30 -17.61 2.10
C GLU A 288 21.88 -17.99 2.52
N VAL A 289 21.20 -18.78 1.69
CA VAL A 289 19.83 -19.26 1.94
C VAL A 289 19.79 -20.78 1.80
N ASN A 290 19.04 -21.44 2.67
CA ASN A 290 18.85 -22.89 2.59
C ASN A 290 17.82 -23.29 1.51
N ASP A 291 17.78 -24.58 1.15
CA ASP A 291 16.98 -25.07 0.01
C ASP A 291 15.47 -24.83 0.13
N ASP A 292 14.95 -24.76 1.36
CA ASP A 292 13.52 -24.54 1.64
C ASP A 292 13.17 -23.07 1.96
N LEU A 293 14.14 -22.16 1.85
CA LEU A 293 14.01 -20.72 2.07
C LEU A 293 13.59 -20.32 3.50
N THR A 294 13.79 -21.19 4.49
CA THR A 294 13.44 -20.93 5.90
C THR A 294 14.58 -20.38 6.75
N GLU A 295 15.83 -20.44 6.27
CA GLU A 295 17.01 -19.93 6.98
C GLU A 295 17.85 -19.05 6.05
N TRP A 296 18.13 -17.83 6.51
CA TRP A 296 18.94 -16.83 5.81
C TRP A 296 20.11 -16.41 6.72
N VAL A 297 21.33 -16.52 6.21
CA VAL A 297 22.56 -16.18 6.95
C VAL A 297 23.22 -14.98 6.28
N PHE A 298 23.20 -13.83 6.94
CA PHE A 298 23.81 -12.59 6.44
C PHE A 298 25.24 -12.42 6.95
N SER A 299 26.16 -12.05 6.06
CA SER A 299 27.52 -11.62 6.41
C SER A 299 27.58 -10.10 6.40
N LEU A 300 27.84 -9.49 7.56
CA LEU A 300 27.86 -8.04 7.72
C LEU A 300 29.13 -7.41 7.12
N ARG A 301 28.96 -6.25 6.49
CA ARG A 301 30.03 -5.44 5.92
C ARG A 301 30.99 -5.00 7.04
N PRO A 302 32.29 -5.32 6.96
CA PRO A 302 33.23 -5.00 8.04
C PRO A 302 33.51 -3.49 8.12
N GLY A 303 33.74 -2.99 9.34
CA GLY A 303 34.19 -1.62 9.58
C GLY A 303 33.10 -0.54 9.44
N VAL A 304 31.83 -0.94 9.36
CA VAL A 304 30.70 -0.01 9.49
C VAL A 304 30.64 0.52 10.91
N LYS A 305 30.40 1.83 11.05
CA LYS A 305 30.32 2.52 12.32
C LYS A 305 29.05 3.35 12.44
N PHE A 306 28.48 3.38 13.64
CA PHE A 306 27.44 4.34 13.99
C PHE A 306 28.05 5.74 14.17
N HIS A 307 27.19 6.76 14.21
CA HIS A 307 27.59 8.16 14.38
C HIS A 307 28.30 8.45 15.72
N ASP A 308 28.13 7.59 16.73
CA ASP A 308 28.83 7.67 18.01
C ASP A 308 30.22 7.00 18.00
N GLY A 309 30.58 6.35 16.89
CA GLY A 309 31.86 5.68 16.66
C GLY A 309 31.89 4.19 17.02
N SER A 310 30.81 3.64 17.58
CA SER A 310 30.66 2.19 17.82
C SER A 310 30.65 1.42 16.50
N ASP A 311 31.12 0.17 16.54
CA ASP A 311 31.11 -0.73 15.39
C ASP A 311 29.74 -1.40 15.28
N LEU A 312 29.25 -1.58 14.05
CA LEU A 312 28.09 -2.43 13.78
C LEU A 312 28.47 -3.90 13.94
N ASP A 313 27.68 -4.64 14.71
CA ASP A 313 27.76 -6.10 14.77
C ASP A 313 26.36 -6.78 14.72
N ALA A 314 26.36 -8.12 14.82
CA ALA A 314 25.12 -8.90 14.73
C ALA A 314 24.15 -8.65 15.89
N ALA A 315 24.62 -8.21 17.06
CA ALA A 315 23.77 -7.88 18.19
C ALA A 315 22.94 -6.62 17.91
N ASP A 316 23.48 -5.65 17.18
CA ASP A 316 22.74 -4.45 16.77
C ASP A 316 21.61 -4.79 15.80
N VAL A 317 21.89 -5.69 14.85
CA VAL A 317 20.86 -6.22 13.93
C VAL A 317 19.76 -6.93 14.72
N ILE A 318 20.12 -7.82 15.65
CA ILE A 318 19.15 -8.50 16.52
C ILE A 318 18.33 -7.48 17.32
N ALA A 319 18.97 -6.47 17.91
CA ALA A 319 18.29 -5.44 18.69
C ALA A 319 17.24 -4.66 17.86
N SER A 320 17.52 -4.40 16.57
CA SER A 320 16.56 -3.75 15.66
C SER A 320 15.33 -4.61 15.37
N TYR A 321 15.48 -5.94 15.32
CA TYR A 321 14.35 -6.87 15.17
C TYR A 321 13.60 -7.05 16.51
N GLU A 322 14.30 -7.16 17.63
CA GLU A 322 13.69 -7.29 18.96
C GLU A 322 12.88 -6.05 19.36
N ALA A 323 13.32 -4.85 18.96
CA ALA A 323 12.55 -3.62 19.15
C ALA A 323 11.17 -3.66 18.47
N GLN A 324 11.02 -4.42 17.38
CA GLN A 324 9.76 -4.58 16.67
C GLN A 324 8.99 -5.82 17.11
N TRP A 325 9.69 -6.90 17.43
CA TRP A 325 9.09 -8.21 17.69
C TRP A 325 8.64 -8.42 19.14
N ASP A 326 9.43 -7.97 20.12
CA ASP A 326 9.18 -8.26 21.53
C ASP A 326 8.39 -7.12 22.17
N ALA A 327 7.10 -7.37 22.44
CA ALA A 327 6.21 -6.39 23.07
C ALA A 327 6.66 -5.99 24.49
N ALA A 328 7.53 -6.78 25.14
CA ALA A 328 8.12 -6.45 26.43
C ALA A 328 9.45 -5.67 26.31
N SER A 329 9.99 -5.50 25.10
CA SER A 329 11.21 -4.73 24.88
C SER A 329 11.01 -3.27 25.27
N PRO A 330 11.95 -2.64 25.99
CA PRO A 330 11.88 -1.21 26.29
C PRO A 330 12.01 -0.33 25.03
N LEU A 331 12.40 -0.92 23.89
CA LEU A 331 12.50 -0.25 22.59
C LEU A 331 11.28 -0.51 21.69
N HIS A 332 10.32 -1.34 22.14
CA HIS A 332 9.04 -1.53 21.47
C HIS A 332 8.11 -0.35 21.78
N THR A 333 8.52 0.81 21.28
CA THR A 333 7.88 2.11 21.53
C THR A 333 7.82 2.87 20.22
N GLY A 334 6.71 2.66 19.51
CA GLY A 334 6.35 3.47 18.36
C GLY A 334 5.27 4.50 18.68
N ARG A 335 4.66 5.07 17.65
CA ARG A 335 3.56 6.04 17.77
C ARG A 335 2.28 5.35 18.26
N ASP A 336 1.93 4.21 17.68
CA ASP A 336 0.72 3.45 18.00
C ASP A 336 1.02 2.04 18.53
N GLY A 337 2.25 1.53 18.30
CA GLY A 337 2.71 0.23 18.77
C GLY A 337 2.15 -0.95 17.98
N ASN A 338 1.59 -0.70 16.80
CA ASN A 338 1.01 -1.74 15.95
C ASN A 338 2.05 -2.49 15.13
N PHE A 339 3.21 -1.87 14.84
CA PHE A 339 4.29 -2.39 13.99
C PHE A 339 3.75 -3.22 12.80
N THR A 340 2.81 -2.63 12.06
CA THR A 340 1.94 -3.33 11.10
C THR A 340 2.73 -4.19 10.12
N TYR A 341 3.82 -3.65 9.55
CA TYR A 341 4.66 -4.41 8.63
C TYR A 341 5.40 -5.57 9.29
N PHE A 342 5.87 -5.42 10.53
CA PHE A 342 6.52 -6.52 11.24
C PHE A 342 5.54 -7.69 11.39
N SER A 343 4.32 -7.40 11.85
CA SER A 343 3.27 -8.42 12.00
C SER A 343 2.87 -9.04 10.66
N ALA A 344 2.79 -8.25 9.59
CA ALA A 344 2.46 -8.74 8.25
C ALA A 344 3.50 -9.73 7.70
N PHE A 345 4.80 -9.50 7.95
CA PHE A 345 5.87 -10.37 7.44
C PHE A 345 6.26 -11.50 8.37
N PHE A 346 6.29 -11.26 9.68
CA PHE A 346 6.87 -12.18 10.67
C PHE A 346 5.85 -12.74 11.66
N GLY A 347 4.60 -12.28 11.60
CA GLY A 347 3.51 -12.74 12.45
C GLY A 347 3.52 -12.11 13.84
N ALA A 348 2.86 -12.79 14.78
CA ALA A 348 2.56 -12.23 16.10
C ALA A 348 3.80 -11.86 16.94
N PHE A 349 3.64 -10.82 17.76
CA PHE A 349 4.66 -10.38 18.70
C PHE A 349 4.96 -11.41 19.78
N LYS A 350 6.23 -11.46 20.19
CA LYS A 350 6.64 -12.14 21.41
C LYS A 350 6.13 -11.34 22.60
N ASN A 351 5.73 -12.05 23.66
CA ASN A 351 5.34 -11.45 24.94
C ASN A 351 4.19 -10.41 24.84
N ALA A 352 3.34 -10.50 23.82
CA ALA A 352 2.09 -9.75 23.78
C ALA A 352 1.11 -10.27 24.85
N GLU A 353 0.43 -9.36 25.56
CA GLU A 353 -0.52 -9.68 26.64
C GLU A 353 -1.88 -10.20 26.15
#